data_AF-M1AUH2-F1
#
_entry.id   AF-M1AUH2-F1
#
_cell.length_a   1.000
_cell.length_b   1.000
_cell.length_c   1.000
_cell.angle_alpha   90.00
_cell.angle_beta   90.00
_cell.angle_gamma   90.00
#
_symmetry.space_group_name_H-M   'P 1'
#
loop_
_entity.id
_entity.type
_entity.pdbx_description
1 polymer ?
#
loop_
_entity_poly.entity_id
_entity_poly.type
_entity_poly.pdbx_seq_one_letter_code
_entity_poly.pdbx_strand_id
1 'polypeptide(L)' 'MGLKGKLIASVEVKCGGHLMHDLLHTNSHHVANISQHVNHFQIHEGESVKVGSIVSWSYSEAGQKKFIKQVIEAIDP' A
#
# COMPACT_ATOMS: atom_id res chain seq x y z
N MET A 1 23.30 21.27 1.61
CA MET A 1 23.38 19.89 2.13
C MET A 1 22.15 19.65 3.00
N GLY A 2 21.25 18.75 2.59
CA GLY A 2 19.99 18.47 3.30
C GLY A 2 18.98 17.79 2.38
N LEU A 3 19.18 16.49 2.10
CA LEU A 3 18.30 15.69 1.22
C LEU A 3 17.42 14.69 1.99
N LYS A 4 17.72 14.43 3.27
CA LYS A 4 16.99 13.48 4.10
C LYS A 4 15.87 14.20 4.86
N GLY A 5 14.67 13.65 4.79
CA GLY A 5 13.51 14.10 5.55
C GLY A 5 12.66 12.90 5.99
N LYS A 6 11.87 13.07 7.06
CA LYS A 6 10.91 12.07 7.54
C LYS A 6 9.57 12.79 7.76
N LEU A 7 8.51 12.24 7.18
CA LEU A 7 7.14 12.69 7.39
C LEU A 7 6.34 11.57 8.08
N ILE A 8 5.50 11.94 9.05
CA ILE A 8 4.66 11.02 9.81
C ILE A 8 3.26 11.63 9.88
N ALA A 9 2.24 10.83 9.61
CA ALA A 9 0.84 11.21 9.76
C ALA A 9 0.09 10.14 10.57
N SER A 10 -0.90 10.57 11.35
CA SER A 10 -1.77 9.68 12.12
C SER A 10 -3.21 10.13 11.96
N VAL A 11 -4.10 9.18 11.69
CA VAL A 11 -5.53 9.43 11.46
C VAL A 11 -6.31 8.38 12.25
N GLU A 12 -7.29 8.83 13.03
CA GLU A 12 -8.19 7.92 13.73
C GLU A 12 -9.15 7.25 12.74
N VAL A 13 -9.33 5.94 12.88
CA VAL A 13 -10.31 5.16 12.10
C VAL A 13 -11.41 4.66 13.02
N LYS A 14 -12.65 4.70 12.53
CA LYS A 14 -13.83 4.22 13.29
C LYS A 14 -14.01 2.70 13.23
N CYS A 15 -13.30 2.02 12.33
CA CYS A 15 -13.36 0.57 12.18
C CYS A 15 -12.31 -0.12 13.08
N GLY A 16 -12.38 -1.44 13.19
CA GLY A 16 -11.35 -2.21 13.91
C GLY A 16 -9.99 -2.07 13.25
N GLY A 17 -8.94 -1.73 14.01
CA GLY A 17 -7.60 -1.50 13.49
C GLY A 17 -7.02 -2.68 12.70
N HIS A 18 -7.33 -3.92 13.13
CA HIS A 18 -6.94 -5.14 12.42
C HIS A 18 -7.44 -5.17 10.97
N LEU A 19 -8.61 -4.59 10.67
CA LEU A 19 -9.15 -4.55 9.32
C LEU A 19 -8.29 -3.69 8.38
N MET A 20 -7.68 -2.61 8.90
CA MET A 20 -6.77 -1.77 8.11
C MET A 20 -5.44 -2.49 7.85
N HIS A 21 -4.93 -3.22 8.84
CA HIS A 21 -3.75 -4.07 8.66
C HIS A 21 -3.99 -5.15 7.60
N ASP A 22 -5.09 -5.91 7.73
CA ASP A 22 -5.47 -6.96 6.79
C ASP A 22 -5.74 -6.43 5.39
N LEU A 23 -6.28 -5.21 5.27
CA LEU A 23 -6.53 -4.57 3.99
C LEU A 23 -5.22 -4.27 3.23
N LEU A 24 -4.18 -3.81 3.92
CA LEU A 24 -2.89 -3.44 3.32
C LEU A 24 -1.92 -4.60 3.17
N HIS A 25 -2.20 -5.72 3.85
CA HIS A 25 -1.38 -6.92 3.82
C HIS A 25 -2.11 -8.01 3.01
N THR A 26 -3.04 -8.72 3.63
CA THR A 26 -3.71 -9.91 3.08
C THR A 26 -4.62 -9.60 1.88
N ASN A 27 -5.33 -8.47 1.91
CA ASN A 27 -6.40 -8.13 0.97
C ASN A 27 -6.08 -6.91 0.10
N SER A 28 -4.79 -6.66 -0.17
CA SER A 28 -4.28 -5.48 -0.87
C SER A 28 -4.95 -5.20 -2.22
N HIS A 29 -5.39 -6.24 -2.93
CA HIS A 29 -6.10 -6.12 -4.20
C HIS A 29 -7.49 -5.45 -4.07
N HIS A 30 -8.12 -5.50 -2.89
CA HIS A 30 -9.40 -4.82 -2.62
C HIS A 30 -9.25 -3.31 -2.47
N VAL A 31 -8.05 -2.78 -2.22
CA VAL A 31 -7.83 -1.33 -2.04
C VAL A 31 -8.26 -0.55 -3.29
N ALA A 32 -8.05 -1.10 -4.49
CA ALA A 32 -8.49 -0.48 -5.75
C ALA A 32 -10.04 -0.42 -5.89
N ASN A 33 -10.77 -1.28 -5.18
CA ASN A 33 -12.24 -1.25 -5.14
C ASN A 33 -12.77 -0.28 -4.07
N ILE A 34 -11.98 -0.01 -3.03
CA ILE A 34 -12.38 0.84 -1.90
C ILE A 34 -12.01 2.31 -2.14
N SER A 35 -10.85 2.56 -2.73
CA SER A 35 -10.31 3.91 -2.93
C SER A 35 -10.30 4.27 -4.41
N GLN A 36 -10.90 5.42 -4.75
CA GLN A 36 -10.87 5.95 -6.12
C GLN A 36 -9.48 6.44 -6.55
N HIS A 37 -8.57 6.66 -5.58
CA HIS A 37 -7.20 7.10 -5.87
C HIS A 37 -6.29 5.95 -6.29
N VAL A 38 -6.58 4.73 -5.88
CA VAL A 38 -5.81 3.55 -6.26
C VAL A 38 -6.50 2.88 -7.44
N ASN A 39 -5.80 2.76 -8.56
CA ASN A 39 -6.35 2.19 -9.78
C ASN A 39 -6.14 0.68 -9.87
N HIS A 40 -4.99 0.19 -9.40
CA HIS A 40 -4.63 -1.22 -9.55
C HIS A 40 -3.57 -1.64 -8.52
N PHE A 41 -3.61 -2.90 -8.13
CA PHE A 41 -2.61 -3.56 -7.32
C PHE A 41 -2.20 -4.87 -7.97
N GLN A 42 -0.90 -5.15 -8.00
CA GLN A 42 -0.35 -6.36 -8.60
C GLN A 42 0.80 -6.91 -7.76
N ILE A 43 0.86 -8.22 -7.62
CA ILE A 43 2.01 -8.95 -7.06
C ILE A 43 2.85 -9.45 -8.23
N HIS A 44 4.14 -9.12 -8.25
CA HIS A 44 5.08 -9.54 -9.28
C HIS A 44 5.78 -10.84 -8.90
N GLU A 45 6.11 -10.99 -7.61
CA GLU A 45 6.81 -12.16 -7.08
C GLU A 45 6.14 -12.63 -5.77
N GLY A 46 5.73 -13.90 -5.76
CA GLY A 46 4.97 -14.54 -4.69
C GLY A 46 3.47 -14.67 -5.00
N GLU A 47 2.78 -15.51 -4.23
CA GLU A 47 1.33 -15.74 -4.37
C GLU A 47 0.49 -14.82 -3.47
N SER A 48 1.13 -14.22 -2.47
CA SER A 48 0.52 -13.34 -1.46
C SER A 48 1.52 -12.28 -1.03
N VAL A 49 1.04 -11.24 -0.36
CA VAL A 49 1.90 -10.23 0.25
C VAL A 49 2.59 -10.87 1.45
N LYS A 50 3.90 -11.09 1.33
CA LYS A 50 4.78 -11.59 2.41
C LYS A 50 6.06 -10.76 2.43
N VAL A 51 6.85 -10.90 3.49
CA VAL A 51 8.19 -10.29 3.54
C VAL A 51 9.02 -10.82 2.37
N GLY A 52 9.64 -9.90 1.62
CA GLY A 52 10.39 -10.20 0.39
C GLY A 52 9.56 -10.18 -0.89
N SER A 53 8.22 -10.14 -0.82
CA SER A 53 7.37 -10.02 -2.02
C SER A 53 7.60 -8.68 -2.71
N ILE A 54 7.54 -8.72 -4.04
CA ILE A 54 7.59 -7.51 -4.86
C ILE A 54 6.18 -7.21 -5.36
N VAL A 55 5.67 -6.05 -4.99
CA VAL A 55 4.32 -5.60 -5.33
C VAL A 55 4.36 -4.26 -6.03
N SER A 56 3.28 -3.93 -6.73
CA SER A 56 3.13 -2.62 -7.35
C SER A 56 1.74 -2.04 -7.24
N TRP A 57 1.70 -0.72 -7.19
CA TRP A 57 0.49 0.07 -7.13
C TRP A 57 0.45 1.05 -8.29
N SER A 58 -0.71 1.12 -8.95
CA SER A 58 -1.05 2.21 -9.87
C SER A 58 -2.02 3.14 -9.15
N TYR A 59 -1.76 4.43 -9.14
CA TYR A 59 -2.58 5.43 -8.45
C TYR A 59 -2.68 6.74 -9.23
N SER A 60 -3.73 7.51 -8.98
CA SER A 60 -3.97 8.81 -9.60
C SER A 60 -3.71 9.92 -8.57
N GLU A 61 -2.77 10.80 -8.87
CA GLU A 61 -2.49 12.00 -8.07
C GLU A 61 -2.57 13.24 -8.96
N ALA A 62 -3.37 14.23 -8.55
CA ALA A 62 -3.61 15.46 -9.31
C ALA A 62 -3.98 15.20 -10.80
N GLY A 63 -4.78 14.16 -11.06
CA GLY A 63 -5.24 13.79 -12.41
C GLY A 63 -4.23 13.00 -13.25
N GLN A 64 -3.02 12.75 -12.74
CA GLN A 64 -1.99 11.98 -13.44
C GLN A 64 -1.87 10.57 -12.85
N LYS A 65 -1.83 9.57 -13.74
CA LYS A 65 -1.54 8.19 -13.35
C LYS A 65 -0.06 8.05 -13.02
N LYS A 66 0.22 7.48 -11.86
CA LYS A 66 1.55 7.16 -11.35
C LYS A 66 1.61 5.69 -10.99
N PHE A 67 2.84 5.19 -10.89
CA PHE A 67 3.12 3.82 -10.57
C PHE A 67 4.26 3.74 -9.56
N ILE A 68 4.14 2.85 -8.58
CA ILE A 68 5.18 2.54 -7.62
C ILE A 68 5.34 1.03 -7.51
N LYS A 69 6.59 0.57 -7.48
CA LYS A 69 6.97 -0.81 -7.23
C LYS A 69 7.77 -0.85 -5.93
N GLN A 70 7.43 -1.77 -5.04
CA GLN A 70 8.04 -1.85 -3.71
C GLN A 70 8.30 -3.30 -3.32
N VAL A 71 9.33 -3.50 -2.51
CA VAL A 71 9.60 -4.75 -1.80
C VAL A 71 8.97 -4.63 -0.42
N ILE A 72 8.30 -5.67 0.04
CA ILE A 72 7.76 -5.72 1.41
C ILE A 72 8.89 -6.08 2.37
N GLU A 73 9.38 -5.11 3.15
CA GLU A 73 10.54 -5.30 4.02
C GLU A 73 10.21 -5.90 5.38
N ALA A 74 9.02 -5.61 5.92
CA ALA A 74 8.58 -6.09 7.22
C ALA A 74 7.05 -6.11 7.32
N ILE A 75 6.52 -7.08 8.07
CA ILE A 75 5.12 -7.21 8.47
C ILE A 75 5.13 -7.62 9.94
N ASP A 76 4.34 -6.92 10.77
CA ASP A 76 4.16 -7.24 12.18
C ASP A 76 2.69 -7.67 12.41
N PRO A 77 2.41 -8.94 12.76
CA PRO A 77 1.06 -9.50 12.89
C PRO A 77 0.20 -8.90 14.01
#